data_AF-A0A9J9ESI1-F1
#
_entry.id   AF-A0A9J9ESI1-F1
#
_cell.length_a   1.000
_cell.length_b   1.000
_cell.length_c   1.000
_cell.angle_alpha   90.00
_cell.angle_beta   90.00
_cell.angle_gamma   90.00
#
_symmetry.space_group_name_H-M   'P 1'
#
loop_
_entity.id
_entity.type
_entity.pdbx_description
1 polymer ?
#
loop_
_entity_poly.entity_id
_entity_poly.type
_entity_poly.pdbx_seq_one_letter_code
_entity_poly.pdbx_strand_id
1 'polypeptide(L)'
;MNLLQLSLYQVNPNILIYNASDSSGVFVFVPITGNSLRLSGQFQAFFTQYHFGVPFNEEQMFALFPDSSLIDIQQSIRHLESQCVIQKVESVET
;
A
#
# COMPACT_ATOMS: atom_id res chain seq x y z
N MET A 1 1.70 9.93 26.82
CA MET A 1 1.10 9.22 25.68
C MET A 1 1.65 9.85 24.42
N ASN A 2 2.53 9.18 23.69
CA ASN A 2 2.86 9.61 22.33
C ASN A 2 1.63 9.29 21.49
N LEU A 3 0.87 10.33 21.10
CA LEU A 3 -0.06 10.19 19.98
C LEU A 3 0.83 9.81 18.79
N LEU A 4 0.80 8.56 18.37
CA LEU A 4 1.43 8.14 17.11
C LEU A 4 0.87 9.09 16.05
N GLN A 5 1.74 9.93 15.50
CA GLN A 5 1.37 10.81 14.41
C GLN A 5 1.14 9.92 13.19
N LEU A 6 -0.12 9.51 13.01
CA LEU A 6 -0.54 8.66 11.91
C LEU A 6 -0.29 9.41 10.62
N SER A 7 0.40 8.75 9.70
CA SER A 7 0.67 9.31 8.39
C SER A 7 -0.46 8.90 7.45
N LEU A 8 -0.85 9.82 6.58
CA LEU A 8 -1.75 9.49 5.49
C LEU A 8 -0.92 9.09 4.27
N TYR A 9 -1.34 8.03 3.61
CA TYR A 9 -0.75 7.50 2.41
C TYR A 9 -1.84 7.36 1.35
N GLN A 10 -1.46 7.37 0.09
CA GLN A 10 -2.35 7.02 -1.01
C GLN A 10 -1.63 6.04 -1.93
N VAL A 11 -2.40 5.16 -2.57
CA VAL A 11 -1.88 4.31 -3.64
C VAL A 11 -1.43 5.22 -4.78
N ASN A 12 -0.23 4.97 -5.32
CA ASN A 12 0.27 5.73 -6.46
C ASN A 12 -0.67 5.48 -7.66
N PRO A 13 -1.30 6.52 -8.23
CA PRO A 13 -2.29 6.36 -9.30
C PRO A 13 -1.68 5.85 -10.62
N ASN A 14 -0.35 5.84 -10.74
CA ASN A 14 0.36 5.41 -11.94
C ASN A 14 0.80 3.94 -11.89
N ILE A 15 0.35 3.15 -10.92
CA ILE A 15 0.65 1.71 -10.90
C ILE A 15 -0.33 0.94 -11.77
N LEU A 16 0.08 -0.24 -12.24
CA LEU A 16 -0.78 -1.17 -12.96
C LEU A 16 -0.95 -2.45 -12.15
N ILE A 17 -2.20 -2.84 -11.89
CA ILE A 17 -2.52 -4.11 -11.25
C ILE A 17 -2.86 -5.13 -12.35
N TYR A 18 -2.20 -6.28 -12.35
CA TYR A 18 -2.47 -7.34 -13.32
C TYR A 18 -2.43 -8.73 -12.68
N ASN A 19 -3.22 -9.64 -13.24
CA ASN A 19 -3.19 -11.05 -12.86
C ASN A 19 -2.29 -11.80 -13.85
N ALA A 20 -1.35 -12.59 -13.35
CA ALA A 20 -0.51 -13.40 -14.21
C ALA A 20 -1.30 -14.57 -14.81
N SER A 21 -1.14 -14.77 -16.12
CA SER A 21 -1.87 -15.79 -16.87
C SER A 21 -1.54 -17.22 -16.47
N ASP A 22 -0.39 -17.42 -15.84
CA ASP A 22 0.10 -18.71 -15.34
C ASP A 22 -0.41 -19.03 -13.92
N SER A 23 -1.35 -18.26 -13.39
CA SER A 23 -1.89 -18.38 -12.03
C SER A 23 -0.85 -18.14 -10.92
N SER A 24 0.32 -17.58 -11.24
CA SER A 24 1.34 -17.25 -10.24
C SER A 24 0.88 -16.16 -9.26
N GLY A 25 -0.13 -15.38 -9.61
CA GLY A 25 -0.83 -14.47 -8.69
C GLY A 25 -1.09 -13.09 -9.28
N VAL A 26 -1.47 -12.15 -8.40
CA VAL A 26 -1.69 -10.76 -8.76
C VAL A 26 -0.41 -9.97 -8.50
N PHE A 27 -0.10 -9.06 -9.41
CA PHE A 27 1.09 -8.23 -9.39
C PHE A 27 0.74 -6.76 -9.50
N VAL A 28 1.59 -5.93 -8.90
CA VAL A 28 1.63 -4.48 -9.09
C VAL A 28 2.88 -4.16 -9.88
N PHE A 29 2.71 -3.56 -11.06
CA PHE A 29 3.79 -2.95 -11.81
C PHE A 29 3.85 -1.45 -11.51
N VAL A 30 5.06 -0.96 -11.23
CA VAL A 30 5.33 0.45 -10.96
C VAL A 30 6.15 1.00 -12.12
N PRO A 31 5.56 1.73 -13.07
CA PRO A 31 6.24 2.15 -14.30
C PRO A 31 7.49 2.99 -14.08
N ILE A 32 7.50 3.85 -13.06
CA ILE A 32 8.64 4.74 -12.78
C ILE A 32 9.88 4.00 -12.31
N THR A 33 9.71 2.87 -11.62
CA THR A 33 10.84 2.03 -11.16
C THR A 33 11.10 0.85 -12.10
N GLY A 34 10.12 0.48 -12.94
CA GLY A 34 10.16 -0.73 -13.74
C GLY A 34 9.96 -2.01 -12.92
N ASN A 35 9.64 -1.90 -11.64
CA ASN A 35 9.52 -3.05 -10.73
C ASN A 35 8.12 -3.66 -10.78
N SER A 36 8.09 -4.99 -10.64
CA SER A 36 6.86 -5.75 -10.38
C SER A 36 6.93 -6.39 -9.00
N LEU A 37 5.89 -6.19 -8.21
CA LEU A 37 5.72 -6.79 -6.88
C LEU A 37 4.55 -7.75 -6.92
N ARG A 38 4.76 -8.96 -6.39
CA ARG A 38 3.68 -9.93 -6.21
C ARG A 38 2.87 -9.56 -4.97
N LEU A 39 1.55 -9.43 -5.11
CA LEU A 39 0.65 -9.18 -4.00
C LEU A 39 0.24 -10.49 -3.32
N SER A 40 0.10 -10.45 -1.99
CA SER A 40 -0.69 -11.45 -1.28
C SER A 40 -2.19 -11.17 -1.46
N GLY A 41 -3.05 -12.16 -1.21
CA GLY A 41 -4.50 -12.02 -1.41
C GLY A 41 -5.13 -10.88 -0.59
N GLN A 42 -4.66 -10.65 0.64
CA GLN A 42 -5.12 -9.54 1.49
C GLN A 42 -4.74 -8.18 0.91
N PHE A 43 -3.54 -8.07 0.31
CA PHE A 43 -3.11 -6.85 -0.36
C PHE A 43 -3.90 -6.55 -1.63
N GLN A 44 -4.39 -7.57 -2.35
CA GLN A 44 -5.26 -7.33 -3.51
C GLN A 44 -6.55 -6.61 -3.11
N ALA A 45 -7.20 -7.04 -2.01
CA ALA A 45 -8.41 -6.39 -1.51
C ALA A 45 -8.13 -4.94 -1.08
N PHE A 46 -7.00 -4.73 -0.38
CA PHE A 46 -6.52 -3.41 -0.01
C PHE A 46 -6.34 -2.49 -1.23
N PHE A 47 -5.55 -2.90 -2.22
CA PHE A 47 -5.28 -2.08 -3.39
C PHE A 47 -6.55 -1.80 -4.18
N THR A 48 -7.49 -2.74 -4.26
CA THR A 48 -8.79 -2.52 -4.92
C THR A 48 -9.61 -1.43 -4.21
N GLN A 49 -9.59 -1.40 -2.87
CA GLN A 49 -10.31 -0.41 -2.07
C GLN A 49 -9.72 1.00 -2.19
N TYR A 50 -8.39 1.12 -2.26
CA TYR A 50 -7.68 2.40 -2.25
C TYR A 50 -7.15 2.85 -3.63
N HIS A 51 -7.43 2.09 -4.69
CA HIS A 51 -6.92 2.33 -6.07
C HIS A 51 -7.27 3.72 -6.63
N PHE A 52 -8.34 4.35 -6.13
CA PHE A 52 -8.85 5.62 -6.65
C PHE A 52 -8.29 6.86 -5.94
N GLY A 53 -7.07 6.76 -5.41
CA GLY A 53 -6.42 7.87 -4.69
C GLY A 53 -7.07 8.17 -3.35
N VAL A 54 -7.82 7.23 -2.79
CA VAL A 54 -8.40 7.36 -1.45
C VAL A 54 -7.26 7.23 -0.44
N PRO A 55 -7.06 8.24 0.43
CA PRO A 55 -6.02 8.15 1.44
C PRO A 55 -6.34 7.08 2.49
N PHE A 56 -5.31 6.46 3.04
CA PHE A 56 -5.38 5.53 4.15
C PHE A 56 -4.28 5.80 5.18
N ASN A 57 -4.44 5.29 6.39
CA ASN A 57 -3.43 5.35 7.46
C ASN A 57 -2.99 3.95 7.95
N GLU A 58 -2.02 3.93 8.88
CA GLU A 58 -1.50 2.69 9.46
C GLU A 58 -2.60 1.83 10.13
N GLU A 59 -3.58 2.45 10.78
CA GLU A 59 -4.67 1.73 11.48
C GLU A 59 -5.60 1.02 10.49
N GLN A 60 -5.95 1.66 9.39
CA GLN A 60 -6.76 1.07 8.33
C GLN A 60 -6.05 -0.09 7.64
N MET A 61 -4.72 0.02 7.47
CA MET A 61 -3.92 -1.09 7.00
C MET A 61 -3.88 -2.21 8.03
N PHE A 62 -3.64 -1.92 9.31
CA PHE A 62 -3.64 -2.89 10.40
C PHE A 62 -4.97 -3.65 10.50
N ALA A 63 -6.11 -2.99 10.30
CA ALA A 63 -7.44 -3.61 10.30
C ALA A 63 -7.62 -4.71 9.22
N LEU A 64 -6.81 -4.70 8.16
CA LEU A 64 -6.82 -5.71 7.09
C LEU A 64 -5.88 -6.89 7.37
N PHE A 65 -4.98 -6.72 8.34
CA PHE A 65 -3.96 -7.68 8.73
C PHE A 65 -3.98 -7.89 10.25
N PRO A 66 -5.08 -8.40 10.83
CA PRO A 66 -5.26 -8.48 12.28
C PRO A 66 -4.24 -9.39 12.97
N ASP A 67 -3.64 -10.33 12.23
CA ASP A 67 -2.61 -11.24 12.73
C ASP A 67 -1.18 -10.65 12.65
N SER A 68 -0.99 -9.50 12.00
CA SER A 68 0.31 -8.85 11.86
C SER A 68 0.60 -7.92 13.04
N SER A 69 1.86 -7.80 13.44
CA SER A 69 2.25 -6.82 14.45
C SER A 69 2.29 -5.40 13.85
N LEU A 70 2.21 -4.37 14.70
CA LEU A 70 2.40 -2.98 14.25
C LEU A 70 3.75 -2.78 13.55
N ILE A 71 4.79 -3.49 13.99
CA ILE A 71 6.13 -3.43 13.39
C ILE A 71 6.09 -3.97 11.95
N ASP A 72 5.40 -5.09 11.72
CA ASP A 72 5.28 -5.69 10.38
C ASP A 72 4.51 -4.77 9.43
N ILE A 73 3.47 -4.09 9.91
CA ILE A 73 2.72 -3.09 9.14
C ILE A 73 3.61 -1.91 8.78
N GLN A 74 4.35 -1.35 9.75
CA GLN A 74 5.26 -0.24 9.50
C GLN A 74 6.42 -0.62 8.55
N GLN A 75 6.89 -1.86 8.59
CA GLN A 75 7.87 -2.36 7.63
C GLN A 75 7.25 -2.52 6.24
N SER A 76 6.02 -3.02 6.15
CA SER A 76 5.28 -3.16 4.89
C SER A 76 5.03 -1.80 4.23
N ILE A 77 4.60 -0.80 4.99
CA ILE A 77 4.40 0.57 4.51
C ILE A 77 5.71 1.14 3.98
N ARG A 78 6.80 1.07 4.76
CA ARG A 78 8.12 1.53 4.32
C ARG A 78 8.58 0.83 3.05
N HIS A 79 8.32 -0.47 2.92
CA HIS A 79 8.65 -1.22 1.72
C HIS A 79 7.85 -0.72 0.51
N LEU A 80 6.53 -0.57 0.63
CA LEU A 80 5.66 -0.09 -0.43
C LEU A 80 6.00 1.35 -0.86
N GLU A 81 6.33 2.23 0.09
CA GLU A 81 6.84 3.58 -0.20
C GLU A 81 8.15 3.53 -0.97
N SER A 82 9.11 2.69 -0.55
CA SER A 82 10.42 2.56 -1.22
C SER A 82 10.30 2.05 -2.65
N GLN A 83 9.22 1.33 -2.96
CA GLN A 83 8.90 0.82 -4.28
C GLN A 83 7.98 1.74 -5.09
N CYS A 84 7.67 2.93 -4.56
CA CYS A 84 6.75 3.90 -5.16
C CYS A 84 5.34 3.33 -5.45
N VAL A 85 4.91 2.33 -4.69
CA VAL A 85 3.55 1.75 -4.78
C VAL A 85 2.53 2.61 -4.06
N ILE A 86 2.94 3.18 -2.93
CA ILE A 86 2.18 4.16 -2.16
C ILE A 86 3.05 5.41 -1.99
N GLN A 87 2.41 6.52 -1.69
CA GLN A 87 3.08 7.79 -1.39
C GLN A 87 2.41 8.47 -0.21
N LYS A 88 3.21 9.15 0.61
CA LYS A 88 2.70 9.99 1.69
C LYS A 88 1.85 11.12 1.12
N VAL A 89 0.70 11.35 1.73
CA VAL A 89 -0.13 12.53 1.46
C VAL A 89 0.38 13.62 2.39
N GLU A 90 1.02 14.64 1.84
CA GLU A 90 1.29 15.85 2.61
C GLU A 90 -0.06 16.45 3.00
N SER A 91 -0.28 16.65 4.31
CA SER A 91 -1.38 17.50 4.75
C SER A 91 -1.17 18.87 4.15
N VAL A 92 -2.03 19.27 3.22
CA VAL A 92 -2.17 20.69 2.89
C VAL A 92 -2.71 21.33 4.16
N GLU A 93 -1.83 21.99 4.91
CA GLU A 93 -2.26 22.95 5.93
C GLU A 93 -3.09 24.00 5.20
N THR A 94 -4.42 23.93 5.33
CA THR A 94 -5.33 25.03 4.99
C THR A 94 -5.55 25.91 6.20
#